data_AF-A0A7S2FAC1-F1
#
_entry.id   AF-A0A7S2FAC1-F1
#
_cell.length_a   1.000
_cell.length_b   1.000
_cell.length_c   1.000
_cell.angle_alpha   90.00
_cell.angle_beta   90.00
_cell.angle_gamma   90.00
#
_symmetry.space_group_name_H-M   'P 1'
#
loop_
_entity.id
_entity.type
_entity.pdbx_description
1 polymer ?
#
loop_
_entity_poly.entity_id
_entity_poly.type
_entity_poly.pdbx_seq_one_letter_code
_entity_poly.pdbx_strand_id
1 'polypeptide(L)'
;RNDIGADFFPQLGPYASFDPAVIKLHMTWAHQAGVGVLVLSWYPPSKMDGNARHPVDPLVPALLDAAHAQGIRLCLHVEPYKGRTALAVRDDAIEYAVRRYGGHPAYHRMAQSNKSSKDKQTATPSLSAKALPVFYIYDSYHVSAEDWRKVLSPDGTHSIRGTDVDAFVIFLLVEQSHYEYARRG
;
A
#
# COMPACT_ATOMS: atom_id res chain seq x y z
N ARG A 1 26.31 -16.51 16.62
CA ARG A 1 26.38 -15.11 17.12
C ARG A 1 24.95 -14.71 17.46
N ASN A 2 24.69 -14.29 18.69
CA ASN A 2 23.36 -13.86 19.16
C ASN A 2 23.28 -12.31 19.24
N ASP A 3 24.10 -11.64 18.44
CA ASP A 3 24.19 -10.19 18.37
C ASP A 3 23.42 -9.74 17.12
N ILE A 4 22.24 -9.18 17.34
CA ILE A 4 21.34 -8.66 16.31
C ILE A 4 20.92 -7.25 16.68
N GLY A 5 20.58 -6.42 15.69
CA GLY A 5 20.11 -5.05 15.90
C GLY A 5 18.67 -4.96 16.42
N ALA A 6 18.36 -5.65 17.52
CA ALA A 6 17.04 -5.65 18.16
C ALA A 6 17.17 -5.90 19.67
N ASP A 7 16.30 -5.26 20.47
CA ASP A 7 16.25 -5.47 21.92
C ASP A 7 15.66 -6.84 22.30
N PHE A 8 14.85 -7.43 21.41
CA PHE A 8 14.25 -8.75 21.58
C PHE A 8 14.84 -9.75 20.58
N PHE A 9 14.90 -11.02 20.98
CA PHE A 9 15.37 -12.09 20.10
C PHE A 9 14.19 -12.86 19.48
N PRO A 10 14.09 -12.97 18.15
CA PRO A 10 12.99 -13.70 17.50
C PRO A 10 13.02 -15.19 17.86
N GLN A 11 11.84 -15.79 18.05
CA GLN A 11 11.71 -17.23 18.30
C GLN A 11 12.31 -18.08 17.16
N LEU A 12 12.31 -17.59 15.92
CA LEU A 12 12.91 -18.25 14.75
C LEU A 12 14.41 -17.96 14.59
N GLY A 13 15.02 -17.24 15.54
CA GLY A 13 16.39 -16.73 15.39
C GLY A 13 16.51 -15.66 14.29
N PRO A 14 17.73 -15.39 13.78
CA PRO A 14 17.96 -14.45 12.68
C PRO A 14 17.51 -15.06 11.35
N TYR A 15 16.20 -15.15 11.15
CA TYR A 15 15.58 -15.75 9.97
C TYR A 15 15.76 -14.88 8.72
N ALA A 16 15.60 -15.49 7.54
CA ALA A 16 15.58 -14.79 6.27
C ALA A 16 14.14 -14.55 5.81
N SER A 17 13.76 -13.30 5.50
CA SER A 17 12.39 -12.98 5.06
C SER A 17 12.00 -13.60 3.71
N PHE A 18 12.96 -14.07 2.92
CA PHE A 18 12.73 -14.75 1.65
C PHE A 18 12.59 -16.28 1.79
N ASP A 19 12.78 -16.83 2.99
CA ASP A 19 12.59 -18.27 3.23
C ASP A 19 11.09 -18.61 3.17
N PRO A 20 10.65 -19.48 2.24
CA PRO A 20 9.25 -19.86 2.11
C PRO A 20 8.65 -20.46 3.39
N ALA A 21 9.44 -21.18 4.20
CA ALA A 21 8.97 -21.76 5.46
C ALA A 21 8.66 -20.66 6.49
N VAL A 22 9.51 -19.62 6.55
CA VAL A 22 9.32 -18.44 7.41
C VAL A 22 8.08 -17.67 6.96
N ILE A 23 7.93 -17.41 5.66
CA ILE A 23 6.77 -16.71 5.10
C ILE A 23 5.47 -17.43 5.49
N LYS A 24 5.42 -18.75 5.26
CA LYS A 24 4.25 -19.58 5.60
C LYS A 24 3.93 -19.53 7.09
N LEU A 25 4.95 -19.59 7.95
CA LEU A 25 4.78 -19.55 9.39
C LEU A 25 4.26 -18.18 9.85
N HIS A 26 4.79 -17.08 9.33
CA HIS A 26 4.30 -15.74 9.63
C HIS A 26 2.84 -15.54 9.20
N MET A 27 2.44 -16.06 8.03
CA MET A 27 1.03 -16.00 7.60
C MET A 27 0.13 -16.83 8.52
N THR A 28 0.62 -17.98 9.02
CA THR A 28 -0.11 -18.80 10.00
C THR A 28 -0.32 -18.04 11.31
N TRP A 29 0.72 -17.36 11.81
CA TRP A 29 0.62 -16.54 13.02
C TRP A 29 -0.32 -15.34 12.84
N ALA A 30 -0.26 -14.66 11.69
CA ALA A 30 -1.18 -13.57 11.36
C ALA A 30 -2.64 -14.04 11.35
N HIS A 31 -2.92 -15.21 10.75
CA HIS A 31 -4.24 -15.81 10.76
C HIS A 31 -4.72 -16.14 12.19
N GLN A 32 -3.88 -16.79 12.99
CA GLN A 32 -4.18 -17.14 14.39
C GLN A 32 -4.43 -15.90 15.26
N ALA A 33 -3.78 -14.78 14.95
CA ALA A 33 -3.99 -13.49 15.62
C ALA A 33 -5.25 -12.74 15.13
N GLY A 34 -5.98 -13.27 14.14
CA GLY A 34 -7.17 -12.62 13.56
C GLY A 34 -6.86 -11.45 12.62
N VAL A 35 -5.62 -11.35 12.12
CA VAL A 35 -5.21 -10.30 11.19
C VAL A 35 -5.72 -10.61 9.78
N GLY A 36 -6.59 -9.74 9.25
CA GLY A 36 -7.17 -9.89 7.91
C GLY A 36 -6.36 -9.24 6.77
N VAL A 37 -5.48 -8.28 7.09
CA VAL A 37 -4.69 -7.54 6.10
C VAL A 37 -3.29 -7.30 6.65
N LEU A 38 -2.26 -7.65 5.86
CA LEU A 38 -0.88 -7.25 6.09
C LEU A 38 -0.54 -6.04 5.20
N VAL A 39 0.14 -5.05 5.77
CA VAL A 39 0.65 -3.89 5.03
C VAL A 39 2.16 -4.04 4.92
N LEU A 40 2.64 -4.36 3.71
CA LEU A 40 4.04 -4.68 3.46
C LEU A 40 4.86 -3.40 3.23
N SER A 41 5.83 -3.13 4.10
CA SER A 41 6.90 -2.16 3.83
C SER A 41 7.59 -2.50 2.50
N TRP A 42 7.52 -1.57 1.55
CA TRP A 42 7.86 -1.84 0.16
C TRP A 42 8.45 -0.61 -0.51
N TYR A 43 9.40 -0.87 -1.39
CA TYR A 43 9.93 0.12 -2.32
C TYR A 43 9.68 -0.33 -3.75
N PRO A 44 9.41 0.60 -4.68
CA PRO A 44 9.37 0.29 -6.10
C PRO A 44 10.64 -0.36 -6.63
N PRO A 45 10.57 -1.11 -7.76
CA PRO A 45 11.75 -1.69 -8.39
C PRO A 45 12.87 -0.66 -8.57
N SER A 46 14.07 -1.01 -8.13
CA SER A 46 15.26 -0.15 -8.21
C SER A 46 15.16 1.18 -7.46
N LYS A 47 14.13 1.37 -6.62
CA LYS A 47 14.03 2.48 -5.66
C LYS A 47 14.31 1.89 -4.29
N MET A 48 15.33 2.37 -3.58
CA MET A 48 15.66 1.95 -2.22
C MET A 48 16.27 3.17 -1.52
N ASP A 49 16.09 3.28 -0.21
CA ASP A 49 16.86 4.24 0.59
C ASP A 49 18.19 3.64 1.05
N GLY A 50 18.92 4.34 1.92
CA GLY A 50 20.19 3.85 2.47
C GLY A 50 20.07 2.74 3.52
N ASN A 51 18.86 2.47 4.00
CA ASN A 51 18.60 1.48 5.06
C ASN A 51 18.21 0.11 4.47
N ALA A 52 17.54 0.12 3.31
CA ALA A 52 17.17 -1.09 2.62
C ALA A 52 18.43 -1.83 2.12
N ARG A 53 18.57 -3.11 2.50
CA ARG A 53 19.71 -3.96 2.10
C ARG A 53 19.41 -4.84 0.89
N HIS A 54 18.14 -5.17 0.68
CA HIS A 54 17.69 -6.06 -0.39
C HIS A 54 16.36 -5.56 -0.98
N PRO A 55 16.12 -5.79 -2.29
CA PRO A 55 14.85 -5.43 -2.90
C PRO A 55 13.73 -6.32 -2.37
N VAL A 56 12.64 -5.69 -1.89
CA VAL A 56 11.45 -6.39 -1.38
C VAL A 56 10.49 -6.77 -2.51
N ASP A 57 10.48 -6.01 -3.60
CA ASP A 57 9.58 -6.20 -4.73
C ASP A 57 9.53 -7.64 -5.29
N PRO A 58 10.65 -8.35 -5.48
CA PRO A 58 10.62 -9.75 -5.94
C PRO A 58 9.91 -10.73 -5.00
N LEU A 59 9.73 -10.39 -3.72
CA LEU A 59 9.04 -11.22 -2.74
C LEU A 59 7.52 -11.05 -2.77
N VAL A 60 7.01 -9.97 -3.36
CA VAL A 60 5.58 -9.64 -3.34
C VAL A 60 4.71 -10.76 -3.91
N PRO A 61 5.03 -11.44 -5.04
CA PRO A 61 4.25 -12.58 -5.52
C PRO A 61 4.15 -13.73 -4.50
N ALA A 62 5.28 -14.14 -3.91
CA ALA A 62 5.29 -15.24 -2.94
C ALA A 62 4.53 -14.90 -1.65
N LEU A 63 4.60 -13.64 -1.20
CA LEU A 63 3.85 -13.15 -0.05
C LEU A 63 2.35 -13.11 -0.34
N LEU A 64 1.96 -12.71 -1.55
CA LEU A 64 0.57 -12.71 -2.00
C LEU A 64 -0.01 -14.13 -2.06
N ASP A 65 0.73 -15.10 -2.59
CA ASP A 65 0.35 -16.52 -2.63
C ASP A 65 0.16 -17.08 -1.22
N ALA A 66 1.13 -16.81 -0.32
CA ALA A 66 1.07 -17.28 1.06
C ALA A 66 -0.07 -16.62 1.86
N ALA A 67 -0.34 -15.33 1.63
CA ALA A 67 -1.47 -14.63 2.22
C ALA A 67 -2.80 -15.23 1.72
N HIS A 68 -2.91 -15.51 0.41
CA HIS A 68 -4.11 -16.11 -0.17
C HIS A 68 -4.44 -17.46 0.46
N ALA A 69 -3.42 -18.31 0.66
CA ALA A 69 -3.56 -19.63 1.27
C ALA A 69 -4.10 -19.57 2.72
N GLN A 70 -3.94 -18.44 3.42
CA GLN A 70 -4.42 -18.23 4.80
C GLN A 70 -5.67 -17.33 4.88
N GLY A 71 -6.26 -16.96 3.74
CA GLY A 71 -7.39 -16.04 3.69
C GLY A 71 -7.04 -14.58 4.07
N ILE A 72 -5.76 -14.24 4.06
CA ILE A 72 -5.23 -12.91 4.40
C ILE A 72 -5.12 -12.08 3.11
N ARG A 73 -5.29 -10.77 3.23
CA ARG A 73 -5.00 -9.82 2.15
C ARG A 73 -3.69 -9.07 2.39
N LEU A 74 -3.11 -8.52 1.33
CA LEU A 74 -1.87 -7.76 1.39
C LEU A 74 -2.00 -6.46 0.59
N CYS A 75 -1.57 -5.33 1.17
CA CYS A 75 -1.32 -4.08 0.45
C CYS A 75 0.08 -3.56 0.72
N LEU A 76 0.47 -2.50 0.01
CA LEU A 76 1.81 -1.94 0.06
C LEU A 76 1.85 -0.66 0.89
N HIS A 77 2.86 -0.60 1.75
CA HIS A 77 3.33 0.60 2.44
C HIS A 77 4.54 1.14 1.68
N VAL A 78 4.33 2.18 0.88
CA VAL A 78 5.34 2.78 0.02
C VAL A 78 6.27 3.64 0.89
N GLU A 79 7.50 3.16 1.07
CA GLU A 79 8.55 3.82 1.83
C GLU A 79 9.08 5.08 1.12
N PRO A 80 9.75 6.00 1.83
CA PRO A 80 10.47 7.13 1.22
C PRO A 80 11.68 6.64 0.43
N TYR A 81 11.83 7.14 -0.80
CA TYR A 81 12.98 6.86 -1.65
C TYR A 81 13.53 8.14 -2.27
N LYS A 82 14.79 8.10 -2.72
CA LYS A 82 15.45 9.25 -3.33
C LYS A 82 14.69 9.72 -4.58
N GLY A 83 14.41 11.03 -4.65
CA GLY A 83 13.71 11.64 -5.77
C GLY A 83 12.19 11.41 -5.78
N ARG A 84 11.60 10.97 -4.65
CA ARG A 84 10.15 10.76 -4.54
C ARG A 84 9.39 12.08 -4.65
N THR A 85 8.60 12.20 -5.73
CA THR A 85 7.57 13.23 -5.96
C THR A 85 6.19 12.56 -6.06
N ALA A 86 5.11 13.32 -6.14
CA ALA A 86 3.78 12.73 -6.35
C ALA A 86 3.71 11.95 -7.66
N LEU A 87 4.27 12.50 -8.75
CA LEU A 87 4.34 11.83 -10.04
C LEU A 87 5.19 10.55 -9.99
N ALA A 88 6.33 10.58 -9.29
CA ALA A 88 7.14 9.38 -9.09
C ALA A 88 6.37 8.29 -8.33
N VAL A 89 5.57 8.65 -7.32
CA VAL A 89 4.72 7.66 -6.62
C VAL A 89 3.61 7.13 -7.53
N ARG A 90 3.01 7.98 -8.37
CA ARG A 90 2.03 7.56 -9.38
C ARG A 90 2.62 6.52 -10.33
N ASP A 91 3.79 6.80 -10.90
CA ASP A 91 4.42 5.99 -11.94
C ASP A 91 5.12 4.75 -11.35
N ASP A 92 6.07 4.98 -10.43
CA ASP A 92 6.94 3.93 -9.89
C ASP A 92 6.19 2.98 -8.96
N ALA A 93 5.22 3.48 -8.17
CA ALA A 93 4.55 2.70 -7.14
C ALA A 93 3.14 2.25 -7.57
N ILE A 94 2.21 3.19 -7.75
CA ILE A 94 0.79 2.88 -7.91
C ILE A 94 0.55 2.15 -9.24
N GLU A 95 0.91 2.77 -10.36
CA GLU A 95 0.68 2.20 -11.68
C GLU A 95 1.39 0.85 -11.84
N TYR A 96 2.66 0.78 -11.43
CA TYR A 96 3.43 -0.47 -11.44
C TYR A 96 2.73 -1.58 -10.64
N ALA A 97 2.43 -1.33 -9.36
CA ALA A 97 1.90 -2.37 -8.48
C ALA A 97 0.47 -2.77 -8.86
N VAL A 98 -0.37 -1.83 -9.32
CA VAL A 98 -1.71 -2.17 -9.83
C VAL A 98 -1.61 -3.08 -11.05
N ARG A 99 -0.74 -2.77 -12.01
CA ARG A 99 -0.56 -3.62 -13.19
C ARG A 99 0.07 -4.97 -12.87
N ARG A 100 1.04 -5.00 -11.95
CA ARG A 100 1.83 -6.19 -11.65
C ARG A 100 1.16 -7.15 -10.66
N TYR A 101 0.48 -6.60 -9.65
CA TYR A 101 -0.07 -7.33 -8.50
C TYR A 101 -1.57 -7.14 -8.33
N GLY A 102 -2.14 -6.07 -8.89
CA GLY A 102 -3.54 -5.71 -8.74
C GLY A 102 -4.54 -6.65 -9.42
N GLY A 103 -4.11 -7.73 -10.06
CA GLY A 103 -4.97 -8.86 -10.46
C GLY A 103 -5.00 -10.01 -9.45
N HIS A 104 -4.06 -10.04 -8.49
CA HIS A 104 -3.95 -11.14 -7.53
C HIS A 104 -5.15 -11.14 -6.56
N PRO A 105 -5.73 -12.32 -6.24
CA PRO A 105 -6.86 -12.40 -5.33
C PRO A 105 -6.52 -11.81 -3.96
N ALA A 106 -5.36 -12.14 -3.37
CA ALA A 106 -4.97 -11.59 -2.06
C ALA A 106 -4.60 -10.09 -2.05
N TYR A 107 -4.49 -9.40 -3.19
CA TYR A 107 -4.22 -7.96 -3.14
C TYR A 107 -5.39 -7.23 -2.46
N HIS A 108 -5.11 -6.41 -1.44
CA HIS A 108 -6.16 -5.77 -0.65
C HIS A 108 -6.83 -4.65 -1.45
N ARG A 109 -8.17 -4.64 -1.44
CA ARG A 109 -9.01 -3.64 -2.08
C ARG A 109 -10.12 -3.22 -1.14
N MET A 110 -10.48 -1.95 -1.20
CA MET A 110 -11.61 -1.39 -0.45
C MET A 110 -12.70 -0.96 -1.42
N ALA A 111 -13.96 -1.23 -1.07
CA ALA A 111 -15.08 -0.69 -1.81
C ALA A 111 -15.25 0.80 -1.48
N GLN A 112 -15.57 1.61 -2.48
CA GLN A 112 -16.03 2.97 -2.23
C GLN A 112 -17.37 2.89 -1.48
N SER A 113 -17.39 3.40 -0.25
CA SER A 113 -18.62 3.49 0.52
C SER A 113 -19.47 4.62 -0.08
N ASN A 114 -20.61 4.28 -0.69
CA ASN A 114 -21.63 5.25 -1.13
C ASN A 114 -22.40 5.86 0.06
N LYS A 115 -21.75 6.14 1.20
CA LYS A 115 -22.38 6.83 2.34
C LYS A 115 -22.26 8.35 2.19
N SER A 116 -22.79 8.87 1.09
CA SER A 116 -23.40 10.20 1.09
C SER A 116 -24.86 10.02 1.52
N SER A 117 -25.08 10.01 2.83
CA SER A 117 -26.42 10.09 3.39
C SER A 117 -26.92 11.54 3.26
N LYS A 118 -27.46 11.93 2.11
CA LYS A 118 -28.38 13.07 2.00
C LYS A 118 -29.28 13.05 0.75
N ASP A 119 -28.89 12.42 -0.35
CA ASP A 119 -29.71 12.35 -1.57
C ASP A 119 -30.18 10.92 -1.85
N LYS A 120 -31.26 10.51 -1.17
CA LYS A 120 -31.84 9.17 -1.29
C LYS A 120 -32.80 8.98 -2.47
N GLN A 121 -32.88 9.92 -3.42
CA GLN A 121 -34.03 9.91 -4.34
C GLN A 121 -33.76 10.26 -5.81
N THR A 122 -32.58 9.97 -6.37
CA THR A 122 -32.42 9.94 -7.85
C THR A 122 -31.30 9.01 -8.37
N ALA A 123 -30.60 8.24 -7.54
CA ALA A 123 -29.51 7.42 -8.02
C ALA A 123 -30.01 6.17 -8.77
N THR A 124 -29.93 6.21 -10.10
CA THR A 124 -29.84 5.01 -10.94
C THR A 124 -28.75 4.08 -10.39
N PRO A 125 -28.90 2.74 -10.49
CA PRO A 125 -27.91 1.80 -9.97
C PRO A 125 -26.59 2.03 -10.71
N SER A 126 -25.66 2.74 -10.08
CA SER A 126 -24.28 2.83 -10.55
C SER A 126 -23.68 1.43 -10.54
N LEU A 127 -22.99 1.08 -11.62
CA LEU A 127 -22.25 -0.18 -11.76
C LEU A 127 -21.56 -0.53 -10.44
N SER A 128 -21.67 -1.80 -10.02
CA SER A 128 -21.04 -2.37 -8.82
C SER A 128 -19.82 -1.55 -8.36
N ALA A 129 -19.92 -0.88 -7.21
CA ALA A 129 -18.87 0.00 -6.72
C ALA A 129 -17.51 -0.72 -6.80
N LYS A 130 -16.66 -0.31 -7.75
CA LYS A 130 -15.39 -0.97 -8.05
C LYS A 130 -14.53 -0.92 -6.79
N ALA A 131 -14.14 -2.09 -6.27
CA ALA A 131 -13.19 -2.13 -5.17
C ALA A 131 -11.82 -1.68 -5.68
N LEU A 132 -11.22 -0.68 -5.02
CA LEU A 132 -9.97 -0.07 -5.44
C LEU A 132 -8.79 -0.62 -4.62
N PRO A 133 -7.62 -0.84 -5.24
CA PRO A 133 -6.39 -1.21 -4.54
C PRO A 133 -6.02 -0.16 -3.48
N VAL A 134 -5.44 -0.59 -2.37
CA VAL A 134 -5.06 0.29 -1.25
C VAL A 134 -3.55 0.44 -1.18
N PHE A 135 -3.09 1.67 -0.98
CA PHE A 135 -1.69 2.02 -0.75
C PHE A 135 -1.59 2.93 0.48
N TYR A 136 -0.61 2.63 1.34
CA TYR A 136 -0.17 3.56 2.38
C TYR A 136 1.09 4.27 1.88
N ILE A 137 1.16 5.59 2.05
CA ILE A 137 2.35 6.38 1.66
C ILE A 137 3.02 6.87 2.93
N TYR A 138 4.15 6.25 3.30
CA TYR A 138 4.91 6.62 4.49
C TYR A 138 5.57 7.98 4.29
N ASP A 139 5.66 8.81 5.34
CA ASP A 139 6.21 10.16 5.29
C ASP A 139 5.69 10.99 4.08
N SER A 140 4.40 10.84 3.77
CA SER A 140 3.75 11.51 2.65
C SER A 140 3.88 13.04 2.70
N TYR A 141 4.15 13.59 3.89
CA TYR A 141 4.31 15.01 4.12
C TYR A 141 5.61 15.61 3.57
N HIS A 142 6.58 14.80 3.17
CA HIS A 142 7.76 15.27 2.43
C HIS A 142 7.45 15.70 0.98
N VAL A 143 6.22 15.46 0.50
CA VAL A 143 5.72 15.92 -0.80
C VAL A 143 4.59 16.93 -0.55
N SER A 144 4.59 18.05 -1.28
CA SER A 144 3.64 19.13 -1.06
C SER A 144 2.21 18.74 -1.47
N ALA A 145 1.21 19.37 -0.85
CA ALA A 145 -0.20 19.10 -1.18
C ALA A 145 -0.52 19.49 -2.63
N GLU A 146 0.12 20.54 -3.15
CA GLU A 146 -0.01 20.95 -4.55
C GLU A 146 0.51 19.86 -5.51
N ASP A 147 1.62 19.20 -5.18
CA ASP A 147 2.15 18.13 -6.01
C ASP A 147 1.26 16.90 -5.96
N TRP A 148 0.77 16.52 -4.77
CA TRP A 148 -0.21 15.44 -4.62
C TRP A 148 -1.51 15.70 -5.40
N ARG A 149 -2.00 16.94 -5.41
CA ARG A 149 -3.22 17.32 -6.15
C ARG A 149 -3.11 17.01 -7.65
N LYS A 150 -1.92 17.15 -8.25
CA LYS A 150 -1.70 16.83 -9.67
C LYS A 150 -2.00 15.37 -10.01
N VAL A 151 -1.90 14.47 -9.03
CA VAL A 151 -2.04 13.01 -9.19
C VAL A 151 -3.33 12.48 -8.57
N LEU A 152 -3.80 13.07 -7.48
CA LEU A 152 -4.90 12.52 -6.67
C LEU A 152 -6.21 13.30 -6.79
N SER A 153 -6.22 14.49 -7.39
CA SER A 153 -7.45 15.22 -7.68
C SER A 153 -8.03 14.83 -9.05
N PRO A 154 -9.36 14.77 -9.25
CA PRO A 154 -9.97 14.48 -10.55
C PRO A 154 -9.54 15.42 -11.68
N ASP A 155 -9.20 16.68 -11.37
CA ASP A 155 -8.71 17.69 -12.31
C ASP A 155 -7.18 17.79 -12.37
N GLY A 156 -6.46 16.90 -11.67
CA GLY A 156 -5.00 16.85 -11.67
C GLY A 156 -4.42 16.52 -13.04
N THR A 157 -3.30 17.17 -13.41
CA THR A 157 -2.66 16.99 -14.73
C THR A 157 -2.15 15.57 -15.00
N HIS A 158 -1.97 14.77 -13.96
CA HIS A 158 -1.51 13.37 -14.01
C HIS A 158 -2.42 12.46 -13.17
N SER A 159 -3.70 12.80 -13.10
CA SER A 159 -4.64 12.14 -12.19
C SER A 159 -4.76 10.63 -12.42
N ILE A 160 -4.80 9.87 -11.33
CA ILE A 160 -5.21 8.45 -11.36
C ILE A 160 -6.72 8.27 -11.20
N ARG A 161 -7.47 9.34 -10.87
CA ARG A 161 -8.89 9.24 -10.53
C ARG A 161 -9.73 8.87 -11.76
N GLY A 162 -10.59 7.86 -11.60
CA GLY A 162 -11.40 7.34 -12.70
C GLY A 162 -10.63 6.54 -13.76
N THR A 163 -9.33 6.30 -13.56
CA THR A 163 -8.50 5.51 -14.48
C THR A 163 -8.52 4.01 -14.12
N ASP A 164 -7.85 3.19 -14.93
CA ASP A 164 -7.63 1.77 -14.63
C ASP A 164 -6.76 1.55 -13.40
N VAL A 165 -5.92 2.53 -13.05
CA VAL A 165 -5.00 2.51 -11.90
C VAL A 165 -5.45 3.36 -10.71
N ASP A 166 -6.75 3.72 -10.65
CA ASP A 166 -7.31 4.41 -9.48
C ASP A 166 -7.17 3.55 -8.20
N ALA A 167 -6.95 4.21 -7.07
CA ALA A 167 -6.55 3.58 -5.82
C ALA A 167 -6.99 4.36 -4.58
N PHE A 168 -7.24 3.64 -3.48
CA PHE A 168 -7.28 4.25 -2.15
C PHE A 168 -5.85 4.55 -1.70
N VAL A 169 -5.55 5.83 -1.49
CA VAL A 169 -4.22 6.29 -1.04
C VAL A 169 -4.36 6.86 0.36
N ILE A 170 -3.66 6.27 1.31
CA ILE A 170 -3.71 6.63 2.73
C ILE A 170 -2.40 7.32 3.11
N PHE A 171 -2.51 8.54 3.63
CA PHE A 171 -1.36 9.38 4.02
C PHE A 171 -1.06 9.28 5.50
N LEU A 172 0.20 9.52 5.85
CA LEU A 172 0.65 9.67 7.22
C LEU A 172 0.37 11.10 7.71
N LEU A 173 -0.39 11.20 8.80
CA LEU A 173 -0.65 12.43 9.52
C LEU A 173 0.24 12.48 10.77
N VAL A 174 1.08 13.51 10.87
CA VAL A 174 2.00 13.72 12.02
C VAL A 174 1.65 15.04 12.70
N GLU A 175 1.62 16.12 11.92
CA GLU A 175 1.28 17.46 12.40
C GLU A 175 -0.07 17.93 11.87
N GLN A 176 -0.69 18.88 12.58
CA GLN A 176 -1.97 19.47 12.16
C GLN A 176 -1.88 20.17 10.78
N SER A 177 -0.71 20.69 10.41
CA SER A 177 -0.47 21.30 9.09
C SER A 177 -0.69 20.32 7.93
N HIS A 178 -0.53 19.01 8.15
CA HIS A 178 -0.72 17.99 7.12
C HIS A 178 -2.21 17.77 6.78
N TYR A 179 -3.16 18.34 7.53
CA TYR A 179 -4.58 18.30 7.12
C TYR A 179 -4.86 18.98 5.78
N GLU A 180 -3.95 19.82 5.28
CA GLU A 180 -4.06 20.44 3.96
C GLU A 180 -4.15 19.39 2.84
N TYR A 181 -3.55 18.20 3.01
CA TYR A 181 -3.70 17.08 2.06
C TYR A 181 -5.15 16.59 1.96
N ALA A 182 -5.85 16.48 3.09
CA ALA A 182 -7.23 16.01 3.15
C ALA A 182 -8.24 17.07 2.70
N ARG A 183 -7.87 18.36 2.76
CA ARG A 183 -8.73 19.49 2.40
C ARG A 183 -8.63 19.92 0.94
N ARG A 184 -7.46 19.73 0.30
CA ARG A 184 -7.17 20.22 -1.05
C ARG A 184 -6.81 19.15 -2.08
N GLY A 185 -6.66 17.89 -1.64
CA GLY A 185 -6.30 16.74 -2.47
C GLY A 185 -7.51 16.01 -3.05
#